data_AF-A0A3M7TKC8-F1
#
_entry.id   AF-A0A3M7TKC8-F1
#
_cell.length_a   1.000
_cell.length_b   1.000
_cell.length_c   1.000
_cell.angle_alpha   90.00
_cell.angle_beta   90.00
_cell.angle_gamma   90.00
#
_symmetry.space_group_name_H-M   'P 1'
#
loop_
_entity.id
_entity.type
_entity.pdbx_description
1 polymer ?
#
loop_
_entity_poly.entity_id
_entity_poly.type
_entity_poly.pdbx_seq_one_letter_code
_entity_poly.pdbx_strand_id
1 'polypeptide(L)'
;MKKMISTILVFGMISLTNMLSAQQMTKDQRRAFQTDNIETFKKYFSTEDYDKCFSVKTDSYSLLAYSIFYDKKNIFNHLIENQVDVNKKCGTLTPLKIAQNNNRTEMVKALVKKGAKK
;
A
#
# COMPACT_ATOMS: atom_id res chain seq x y z
N MET A 1 5.75 -23.86 -49.37
CA MET A 1 5.44 -22.41 -49.27
C MET A 1 4.11 -22.30 -48.54
N LYS A 2 3.88 -21.61 -47.42
CA LYS A 2 4.64 -20.71 -46.54
C LYS A 2 4.23 -21.05 -45.10
N LYS A 3 5.17 -21.00 -44.16
CA LYS A 3 4.93 -21.14 -42.72
C LYS A 3 4.08 -19.95 -42.26
N MET A 4 2.88 -20.17 -41.73
CA MET A 4 2.15 -19.13 -41.01
C MET A 4 2.68 -19.08 -39.59
N ILE A 5 3.65 -18.20 -39.38
CA ILE A 5 4.13 -17.82 -38.06
C ILE A 5 2.95 -17.10 -37.41
N SER A 6 2.26 -17.82 -36.50
CA SER A 6 1.29 -17.26 -35.59
C SER A 6 2.00 -16.18 -34.78
N THR A 7 1.85 -14.94 -35.24
CA THR A 7 2.38 -13.77 -34.58
C THR A 7 1.45 -13.54 -33.40
N ILE A 8 1.76 -14.22 -32.30
CA ILE A 8 1.31 -13.83 -30.97
C ILE A 8 1.72 -12.36 -30.86
N LEU A 9 0.75 -11.46 -30.97
CA LEU A 9 0.88 -10.10 -30.53
C LEU A 9 1.06 -10.17 -29.02
N VAL A 10 2.29 -10.44 -28.61
CA VAL A 10 2.82 -10.10 -27.31
C VAL A 10 2.61 -8.60 -27.24
N PHE A 11 1.53 -8.18 -26.60
CA PHE A 11 1.36 -6.83 -26.04
C PHE A 11 2.37 -6.69 -24.88
N GLY A 12 3.64 -6.86 -25.24
CA GLY A 12 4.79 -6.48 -24.46
C GLY A 12 5.22 -5.13 -24.98
N MET A 13 5.62 -4.29 -24.04
CA MET A 13 6.27 -2.99 -24.24
C MET A 13 5.30 -1.81 -24.40
N ILE A 14 4.93 -1.22 -23.26
CA ILE A 14 5.50 0.08 -22.90
C ILE A 14 5.89 0.04 -21.42
N SER A 15 7.09 -0.48 -21.11
CA SER A 15 7.80 -0.11 -19.88
C SER A 15 8.46 1.25 -20.12
N LEU A 16 7.68 2.32 -20.00
CA LEU A 16 8.16 3.69 -19.89
C LEU A 16 7.41 4.35 -18.76
N THR A 17 8.00 4.32 -17.57
CA THR A 17 8.52 5.50 -16.88
C THR A 17 8.96 5.09 -15.47
N ASN A 18 10.23 5.32 -15.16
CA ASN A 18 10.69 5.52 -13.79
C ASN A 18 10.17 6.87 -13.27
N MET A 19 8.85 7.09 -13.28
CA MET A 19 8.23 8.16 -12.54
C MET A 19 7.82 7.57 -11.20
N LEU A 20 8.58 7.90 -10.15
CA LEU A 20 8.20 7.77 -8.74
C LEU A 20 6.97 8.66 -8.39
N SER A 21 5.98 8.74 -9.28
CA SER A 21 4.71 9.36 -8.99
C SER A 21 3.92 8.36 -8.15
N ALA A 22 3.56 8.77 -6.93
CA ALA A 22 2.63 8.00 -6.11
C ALA A 22 1.38 7.65 -6.95
N GLN A 23 1.03 6.37 -7.01
CA GLN A 23 -0.10 5.90 -7.80
C GLN A 23 -1.39 6.45 -7.17
N GLN A 24 -2.30 7.03 -7.96
CA GLN A 24 -3.58 7.45 -7.42
C GLN A 24 -4.39 6.24 -6.95
N MET A 25 -4.75 6.19 -5.66
CA MET A 25 -5.58 5.11 -5.12
C MET A 25 -6.98 5.21 -5.75
N THR A 26 -7.48 4.10 -6.29
CA THR A 26 -8.81 4.06 -6.92
C THR A 26 -9.93 4.08 -5.87
N LYS A 27 -11.17 4.31 -6.32
CA LYS A 27 -12.35 4.27 -5.43
C LYS A 27 -12.53 2.88 -4.81
N ASP A 28 -12.30 1.82 -5.57
CA ASP A 28 -12.49 0.45 -5.11
C ASP A 28 -11.38 0.00 -4.17
N GLN A 29 -10.14 0.41 -4.43
CA GLN A 29 -9.04 0.26 -3.48
C GLN A 29 -9.35 0.94 -2.14
N ARG A 30 -9.89 2.17 -2.15
CA ARG A 30 -10.32 2.84 -0.90
C ARG A 30 -11.46 2.09 -0.19
N ARG A 31 -12.41 1.53 -0.94
CA ARG A 31 -13.50 0.70 -0.39
C ARG A 31 -12.98 -0.59 0.22
N ALA A 32 -11.94 -1.20 -0.34
CA ALA A 32 -11.32 -2.39 0.25
C ALA A 32 -10.77 -2.13 1.65
N PHE A 33 -10.28 -0.92 1.96
CA PHE A 33 -9.95 -0.54 3.33
C PHE A 33 -11.18 -0.35 4.22
N GLN A 34 -12.31 0.11 3.68
CA GLN A 34 -13.52 0.30 4.47
C GLN A 34 -14.03 -1.01 5.06
N THR A 35 -13.87 -2.13 4.33
CA THR A 35 -14.33 -3.46 4.77
C THR A 35 -13.45 -4.09 5.85
N ASP A 36 -12.18 -3.66 5.98
CA ASP A 36 -11.16 -4.27 6.84
C ASP A 36 -11.06 -5.81 6.72
N ASN A 37 -11.36 -6.32 5.52
CA ASN A 37 -11.36 -7.75 5.20
C ASN A 37 -10.16 -8.08 4.30
N ILE A 38 -9.31 -9.02 4.74
CA ILE A 38 -8.04 -9.33 4.07
C ILE A 38 -8.22 -9.93 2.67
N GLU A 39 -9.23 -10.76 2.46
CA GLU A 39 -9.50 -11.34 1.13
C GLU A 39 -9.89 -10.24 0.13
N THR A 40 -10.72 -9.30 0.56
CA THR A 40 -11.11 -8.13 -0.24
C THR A 40 -9.91 -7.23 -0.51
N PHE A 41 -9.09 -6.96 0.50
CA PHE A 41 -7.86 -6.19 0.34
C PHE A 41 -6.91 -6.82 -0.69
N LYS A 42 -6.68 -8.14 -0.60
CA LYS A 42 -5.79 -8.88 -1.51
C LYS A 42 -6.28 -8.95 -2.96
N LYS A 43 -7.56 -8.70 -3.24
CA LYS A 43 -8.06 -8.57 -4.62
C LYS A 43 -7.52 -7.33 -5.33
N TYR A 44 -7.10 -6.31 -4.58
CA TYR A 44 -6.69 -5.01 -5.13
C TYR A 44 -5.21 -4.66 -4.91
N PHE A 45 -4.53 -5.37 -4.01
CA PHE A 45 -3.13 -5.10 -3.66
C PHE A 45 -2.36 -6.42 -3.55
N SER A 46 -1.27 -6.53 -4.30
CA SER A 46 -0.28 -7.61 -4.16
C SER A 46 0.79 -7.21 -3.15
N THR A 47 1.64 -8.15 -2.76
CA THR A 47 2.77 -7.88 -1.84
C THR A 47 3.74 -6.83 -2.41
N GLU A 48 3.88 -6.73 -3.72
CA GLU A 48 4.69 -5.71 -4.39
C GLU A 48 4.18 -4.28 -4.14
N ASP A 49 2.90 -4.14 -3.76
CA ASP A 49 2.27 -2.85 -3.52
C ASP A 49 2.49 -2.31 -2.10
N TYR A 50 2.90 -3.16 -1.15
CA TYR A 50 2.74 -2.83 0.27
C TYR A 50 3.58 -1.63 0.73
N ASP A 51 4.76 -1.43 0.15
CA ASP A 51 5.63 -0.28 0.40
C ASP A 51 5.51 0.85 -0.64
N LYS A 52 4.59 0.72 -1.60
CA LYS A 52 4.32 1.80 -2.57
C LYS A 52 3.59 2.95 -1.90
N CYS A 53 3.81 4.15 -2.44
CA CYS A 53 3.08 5.34 -2.05
C CYS A 53 1.88 5.54 -2.97
N PHE A 54 0.72 5.80 -2.36
CA PHE A 54 -0.52 6.04 -3.07
C PHE A 54 -1.05 7.43 -2.77
N SER A 55 -1.40 8.18 -3.80
CA SER A 55 -2.06 9.48 -3.67
C SER A 55 -3.53 9.27 -3.31
N VAL A 56 -4.00 10.02 -2.32
CA VAL A 56 -5.41 10.06 -1.89
C VAL A 56 -5.79 11.53 -1.72
N LYS A 57 -6.54 12.05 -2.70
CA LYS A 57 -6.80 13.50 -2.82
C LYS A 57 -5.46 14.26 -2.88
N THR A 58 -5.19 15.12 -1.92
CA THR A 58 -3.98 15.94 -1.82
C THR A 58 -2.88 15.29 -0.98
N ASP A 59 -3.16 14.17 -0.34
CA ASP A 59 -2.23 13.47 0.56
C ASP A 59 -1.64 12.23 -0.13
N SER A 60 -0.58 11.68 0.45
CA SER A 60 0.03 10.42 0.01
C SER A 60 0.23 9.51 1.21
N TYR A 61 -0.01 8.21 1.04
CA TYR A 61 0.10 7.21 2.11
C TYR A 61 0.72 5.92 1.57
N SER A 62 1.49 5.22 2.40
CA SER A 62 1.69 3.78 2.23
C SER A 62 0.41 3.04 2.65
N LEU A 63 0.27 1.78 2.26
CA LEU A 63 -0.89 0.97 2.69
C LEU A 63 -0.92 0.83 4.22
N LEU A 64 0.25 0.74 4.87
CA LEU A 64 0.38 0.71 6.32
C LEU A 64 -0.06 2.03 6.96
N ALA A 65 0.37 3.17 6.43
CA ALA A 65 -0.04 4.48 6.93
C ALA A 65 -1.56 4.71 6.78
N TYR A 66 -2.13 4.26 5.66
CA TYR A 66 -3.55 4.41 5.36
C TYR A 66 -4.42 3.53 6.28
N SER A 67 -4.00 2.29 6.58
CA SER A 67 -4.72 1.44 7.54
C SER A 67 -4.73 2.06 8.93
N ILE A 68 -3.63 2.68 9.38
CA ILE A 68 -3.55 3.36 10.68
C ILE A 68 -4.49 4.56 10.74
N PHE A 69 -4.45 5.42 9.71
CA PHE A 69 -5.28 6.63 9.67
C PHE A 69 -6.78 6.29 9.84
N TYR A 70 -7.24 5.26 9.11
CA TYR A 70 -8.64 4.81 9.13
C TYR A 70 -8.97 3.71 10.16
N ASP A 71 -8.05 3.38 11.07
CA ASP A 71 -8.21 2.34 12.12
C ASP A 71 -8.57 0.94 11.60
N LYS A 72 -7.94 0.53 10.50
CA LYS A 72 -8.18 -0.77 9.85
C LYS A 72 -7.24 -1.81 10.44
N LYS A 73 -7.66 -2.39 11.56
CA LYS A 73 -6.83 -3.25 12.42
C LYS A 73 -6.42 -4.54 11.74
N ASN A 74 -7.32 -5.18 10.99
CA ASN A 74 -6.99 -6.44 10.33
C ASN A 74 -5.97 -6.19 9.21
N ILE A 75 -6.23 -5.19 8.36
CA ILE A 75 -5.30 -4.81 7.29
C ILE A 75 -3.96 -4.37 7.87
N PHE A 76 -3.97 -3.58 8.96
CA PHE A 76 -2.75 -3.20 9.68
C PHE A 76 -1.94 -4.42 10.15
N ASN A 77 -2.58 -5.38 10.84
CA ASN A 77 -1.91 -6.57 11.33
C ASN A 77 -1.35 -7.42 10.19
N HIS A 78 -2.14 -7.61 9.12
CA HIS A 78 -1.68 -8.32 7.93
C HIS A 78 -0.44 -7.64 7.32
N LEU A 79 -0.46 -6.32 7.16
CA LEU A 79 0.69 -5.59 6.59
C LEU A 79 1.94 -5.69 7.48
N ILE A 80 1.82 -5.52 8.81
CA ILE A 80 2.97 -5.54 9.72
C ILE A 80 3.61 -6.93 9.89
N GLU A 81 2.88 -7.98 9.53
CA GLU A 81 3.38 -9.35 9.45
C GLU A 81 4.14 -9.64 8.14
N ASN A 82 3.89 -8.87 7.08
CA ASN A 82 4.46 -9.06 5.73
C ASN A 82 5.73 -8.25 5.45
N GLN A 83 6.58 -8.02 6.47
CA GLN A 83 7.91 -7.38 6.36
C GLN A 83 7.95 -6.00 5.65
N VAL A 84 6.85 -5.25 5.71
CA VAL A 84 6.79 -3.87 5.19
C VAL A 84 7.77 -2.93 5.90
N ASP A 85 8.23 -1.90 5.23
CA ASP A 85 9.01 -0.83 5.85
C ASP A 85 8.10 0.00 6.78
N VAL A 86 8.18 -0.30 8.08
CA VAL A 86 7.40 0.40 9.13
C VAL A 86 7.73 1.89 9.27
N ASN A 87 8.83 2.35 8.66
CA ASN A 87 9.22 3.75 8.61
C ASN A 87 8.89 4.42 7.26
N LYS A 88 8.29 3.69 6.32
CA LYS A 88 7.98 4.19 4.97
C LYS A 88 7.10 5.43 5.04
N LYS A 89 7.71 6.57 4.74
CA LYS A 89 7.04 7.87 4.66
C LYS A 89 6.56 8.11 3.24
N CYS A 90 5.25 8.16 3.09
CA CYS A 90 4.58 8.71 1.91
C CYS A 90 3.91 10.00 2.39
N GLY A 91 4.26 11.15 1.81
CA GLY A 91 3.89 12.46 2.36
C GLY A 91 4.84 12.94 3.47
N THR A 92 4.30 13.57 4.52
CA THR A 92 5.10 14.28 5.54
C THR A 92 5.31 13.48 6.84
N LEU A 93 4.51 12.45 7.11
CA LEU A 93 4.51 11.72 8.38
C LEU A 93 4.89 10.25 8.19
N THR A 94 5.58 9.67 9.17
CA THR A 94 5.81 8.23 9.26
C THR A 94 4.54 7.51 9.74
N PRO A 95 4.41 6.18 9.52
CA PRO A 95 3.32 5.40 10.09
C PRO A 95 3.19 5.58 11.61
N LEU A 96 4.31 5.62 12.35
CA LEU A 96 4.33 5.85 13.80
C LEU A 96 3.75 7.23 14.16
N LYS A 97 4.15 8.29 13.44
CA LYS A 97 3.67 9.64 13.73
C LYS A 97 2.17 9.79 13.44
N ILE A 98 1.67 9.13 12.39
CA ILE A 98 0.23 9.06 12.10
C ILE A 98 -0.51 8.35 13.23
N ALA A 99 0.00 7.20 13.70
CA ALA A 99 -0.60 6.43 14.78
C ALA A 99 -0.68 7.25 16.08
N GLN A 100 0.38 7.98 16.43
CA GLN A 100 0.42 8.87 17.59
C GLN A 100 -0.58 10.02 17.47
N ASN A 101 -0.58 10.73 16.34
CA ASN A 101 -1.46 11.88 16.12
C ASN A 101 -2.96 11.48 16.12
N ASN A 102 -3.27 10.22 15.79
CA ASN A 102 -4.63 9.68 15.77
C ASN A 102 -4.98 8.81 17.00
N ASN A 103 -4.18 8.84 18.06
CA ASN A 103 -4.40 8.07 19.29
C ASN A 103 -4.58 6.55 19.08
N ARG A 104 -3.88 5.96 18.09
CA ARG A 104 -3.92 4.52 17.79
C ARG A 104 -2.96 3.73 18.69
N THR A 105 -3.19 3.73 19.99
CA THR A 105 -2.26 3.20 21.01
C THR A 105 -1.73 1.80 20.73
N GLU A 106 -2.59 0.85 20.34
CA GLU A 106 -2.16 -0.52 20.05
C GLU A 106 -1.31 -0.61 18.77
N MET A 107 -1.64 0.19 17.75
CA MET A 107 -0.82 0.27 16.53
C MET A 107 0.53 0.95 16.81
N VAL A 108 0.57 1.96 17.68
CA VAL A 108 1.83 2.56 18.16
C VAL A 108 2.73 1.50 18.80
N LYS A 109 2.19 0.71 19.73
CA LYS A 109 2.93 -0.38 20.40
C LYS A 109 3.46 -1.40 19.37
N ALA A 110 2.62 -1.82 18.43
CA ALA A 110 2.99 -2.78 17.40
C ALA A 110 4.10 -2.24 16.46
N LEU A 111 4.00 -0.97 16.03
CA LEU A 111 5.01 -0.33 15.20
C LEU A 111 6.36 -0.21 15.94
N VAL A 112 6.35 0.24 17.20
CA VAL A 112 7.57 0.32 18.02
C VAL A 112 8.22 -1.05 18.20
N LYS A 113 7.42 -2.09 18.48
CA LYS A 113 7.91 -3.48 18.58
C LYS A 113 8.56 -3.96 17.28
N LYS A 114 8.12 -3.43 16.13
CA LYS A 114 8.64 -3.75 14.80
C LYS A 114 9.78 -2.82 14.35
N GLY A 115 10.30 -1.98 15.24
CA GLY A 115 11.46 -1.12 14.96
C GLY A 115 11.13 0.21 14.29
N ALA A 116 9.89 0.69 14.39
CA ALA A 116 9.55 2.03 13.97
C ALA A 116 10.32 3.06 14.81
N LYS A 117 11.00 3.99 14.13
CA LYS A 117 11.84 5.02 14.75
C LYS A 117 10.97 6.22 15.12
N LYS A 118 11.30 6.83 16.26
CA LYS A 118 10.68 8.08 16.73
C LYS A 118 11.04 9.25 15.83
#